data_AF-A0A4E0QYI5-F1
#
_entry.id   AF-A0A4E0QYI5-F1
#
_cell.length_a   1.000
_cell.length_b   1.000
_cell.length_c   1.000
_cell.angle_alpha   90.00
_cell.angle_beta   90.00
_cell.angle_gamma   90.00
#
_symmetry.space_group_name_H-M   'P 1'
#
loop_
_entity.id
_entity.type
_entity.pdbx_description
1 polymer ?
#
loop_
_entity_poly.entity_id
_entity_poly.type
_entity_poly.pdbx_seq_one_letter_code
_entity_poly.pdbx_strand_id
1 'polypeptide(L)'
;MKQTEQLFVQAKNDWDLEKLYTDLASTKGKNLTPIEKLHLRGLLCGYSPADIAEKRKKSARGVEVDLCKTLYQYVKTLVDRDNEKVENWRNICQWLEDAGYKTQPAATQSQLSNPIPVEAKVHISNINIENQSIELQIGILLQLPIPLPSNSSNKKPAQ
;
A
#
# COMPACT_ATOMS: atom_id res chain seq x y z
N MET A 1 19.39 -21.36 14.35
CA MET A 1 19.40 -20.13 13.55
C MET A 1 17.98 -19.86 13.02
N LYS A 2 17.16 -19.05 13.71
CA LYS A 2 15.78 -18.71 13.28
C LYS A 2 15.39 -17.22 13.45
N GLN A 3 16.24 -16.41 14.09
CA GLN A 3 15.90 -15.01 14.40
C GLN A 3 15.83 -14.09 13.18
N THR A 4 16.50 -14.44 12.08
CA THR A 4 16.50 -13.60 10.87
C THR A 4 15.15 -13.61 10.14
N GLU A 5 14.35 -14.67 10.26
CA GLU A 5 13.06 -14.74 9.57
C GLU A 5 11.98 -13.83 10.18
N GLN A 6 12.17 -13.44 11.45
CA GLN A 6 11.27 -12.56 12.20
C GLN A 6 11.58 -11.07 12.03
N LEU A 7 12.71 -10.72 11.39
CA LEU A 7 13.02 -9.32 11.12
C LEU A 7 12.11 -8.80 10.01
N PHE A 8 11.63 -7.56 10.19
CA PHE A 8 10.84 -6.83 9.20
C PHE A 8 9.51 -7.51 8.81
N VAL A 9 8.91 -8.28 9.72
CA VAL A 9 7.60 -8.93 9.49
C VAL A 9 6.47 -7.94 9.21
N GLN A 10 6.64 -6.70 9.67
CA GLN A 10 5.72 -5.59 9.45
C GLN A 10 5.45 -5.32 7.97
N ALA A 11 6.40 -5.63 7.08
CA ALA A 11 6.23 -5.46 5.63
C ALA A 11 5.02 -6.22 5.09
N LYS A 12 4.61 -7.32 5.73
CA LYS A 12 3.42 -8.10 5.32
C LYS A 12 2.11 -7.31 5.47
N ASN A 13 2.08 -6.27 6.29
CA ASN A 13 0.87 -5.49 6.53
C ASN A 13 0.57 -4.53 5.37
N ASP A 14 1.61 -4.03 4.70
CA ASP A 14 1.51 -2.98 3.69
C ASP A 14 1.85 -3.48 2.27
N TRP A 15 2.34 -4.72 2.14
CA TRP A 15 2.82 -5.28 0.88
C TRP A 15 2.38 -6.72 0.66
N ASP A 16 2.05 -7.04 -0.59
CA ASP A 16 1.76 -8.41 -1.01
C ASP A 16 3.08 -9.16 -1.21
N LEU A 17 3.63 -9.65 -0.10
CA LEU A 17 4.90 -10.38 -0.10
C LEU A 17 4.83 -11.69 -0.90
N GLU A 18 3.67 -12.34 -0.96
CA GLU A 18 3.52 -13.60 -1.68
C GLU A 18 3.66 -13.38 -3.19
N LYS A 19 2.94 -12.39 -3.70
CA LYS A 19 3.04 -11.98 -5.11
C LYS A 19 4.44 -11.48 -5.43
N LEU A 20 5.02 -10.60 -4.58
CA LEU A 20 6.39 -10.10 -4.77
C LEU A 20 7.43 -11.21 -4.85
N TYR A 21 7.39 -12.19 -3.94
CA TYR A 21 8.35 -13.29 -3.96
C TYR A 21 8.17 -14.19 -5.18
N THR A 22 6.93 -14.40 -5.63
CA THR A 22 6.61 -15.23 -6.79
C THR A 22 7.08 -14.57 -8.08
N ASP A 23 6.81 -13.27 -8.23
CA ASP A 23 7.16 -12.52 -9.42
C ASP A 23 8.68 -12.33 -9.51
N LEU A 24 9.33 -11.94 -8.41
CA LEU A 24 10.79 -11.84 -8.36
C LEU A 24 11.48 -13.20 -8.58
N ALA A 25 10.90 -14.32 -8.11
CA ALA A 25 11.45 -15.64 -8.37
C ALA A 25 11.33 -16.03 -9.84
N SER A 26 10.23 -15.64 -10.49
CA SER A 26 10.00 -15.81 -11.93
C SER A 26 11.01 -15.01 -12.74
N THR A 27 11.22 -13.74 -12.40
CA THR A 27 12.24 -12.88 -13.04
C THR A 27 13.65 -13.42 -12.85
N LYS A 28 13.98 -13.90 -11.65
CA LYS A 28 15.30 -14.47 -11.32
C LYS A 28 15.52 -15.86 -11.94
N GLY A 29 14.46 -16.55 -12.35
CA GLY A 29 14.47 -17.96 -12.76
C GLY A 29 14.72 -18.96 -11.63
N LYS A 30 14.73 -18.51 -10.37
CA LYS A 30 14.90 -19.35 -9.17
C LYS A 30 14.32 -18.67 -7.94
N ASN A 31 14.02 -19.48 -6.92
CA ASN A 31 13.53 -18.99 -5.64
C ASN A 31 14.47 -17.95 -4.98
N LEU A 32 13.88 -16.95 -4.34
CA LEU A 32 14.62 -16.00 -3.52
C LEU A 32 15.20 -16.72 -2.31
N THR A 33 16.46 -16.43 -2.00
CA THR A 33 17.13 -16.93 -0.81
C THR A 33 16.51 -16.28 0.44
N PRO A 34 16.62 -16.91 1.62
CA PRO A 34 16.13 -16.32 2.87
C PRO A 34 16.71 -14.91 3.15
N ILE A 35 17.95 -14.67 2.69
CA ILE A 35 18.64 -13.38 2.84
C ILE A 35 18.01 -12.32 1.93
N GLU A 36 17.76 -12.64 0.65
CA GLU A 36 17.11 -11.72 -0.28
C GLU A 36 15.70 -11.37 0.20
N LYS A 37 14.92 -12.37 0.66
CA LYS A 37 13.59 -12.11 1.23
C LYS A 37 13.65 -11.20 2.45
N LEU A 38 14.69 -11.32 3.28
CA LEU A 38 14.89 -10.47 4.45
C LEU A 38 15.27 -9.05 4.04
N HIS A 39 16.22 -8.89 3.13
CA HIS A 39 16.64 -7.59 2.61
C HIS A 39 15.48 -6.87 1.94
N LEU A 40 14.66 -7.57 1.15
CA LEU A 40 13.46 -7.01 0.53
C LEU A 40 12.49 -6.49 1.60
N ARG A 41 12.15 -7.30 2.61
CA ARG A 41 11.28 -6.86 3.71
C ARG A 41 11.84 -5.65 4.45
N GLY A 42 13.16 -5.59 4.67
CA GLY A 42 13.82 -4.43 5.24
C GLY A 42 13.57 -3.15 4.45
N LEU A 43 13.77 -3.21 3.13
CA LEU A 43 13.52 -2.07 2.23
C LEU A 43 12.04 -1.65 2.24
N LEU A 44 11.12 -2.62 2.13
CA LEU A 44 9.67 -2.37 2.11
C LEU A 44 9.14 -1.77 3.41
N CYS A 45 9.79 -2.07 4.53
CA CYS A 45 9.56 -1.42 5.82
C CYS A 45 10.16 0.00 5.94
N GLY A 46 10.84 0.49 4.91
CA GLY A 46 11.48 1.81 4.91
C GLY A 46 12.85 1.86 5.60
N TYR A 47 13.50 0.72 5.84
CA TYR A 47 14.86 0.70 6.38
C TYR A 47 15.89 0.87 5.27
N SER A 48 16.92 1.68 5.55
CA SER A 48 18.04 1.82 4.63
C SER A 48 18.95 0.59 4.64
N PRO A 49 19.80 0.38 3.61
CA PRO A 49 20.80 -0.68 3.61
C PRO A 49 21.69 -0.70 4.85
N ALA A 50 22.01 0.48 5.41
CA ALA A 50 22.77 0.62 6.65
C ALA A 50 21.99 0.11 7.86
N ASP A 51 20.70 0.46 8.00
CA ASP A 51 19.84 0.00 9.09
C ASP A 51 19.64 -1.53 9.04
N ILE A 52 19.49 -2.08 7.82
CA ILE A 52 19.39 -3.52 7.60
C ILE A 52 20.68 -4.21 8.03
N ALA A 53 21.84 -3.64 7.67
CA ALA A 53 23.14 -4.18 8.05
C ALA A 53 23.37 -4.15 9.56
N GLU A 54 22.99 -3.07 10.23
CA GLU A 54 23.06 -2.94 11.69
C GLU A 54 22.23 -4.05 12.38
N LYS A 55 20.96 -4.22 11.98
CA LYS A 55 20.09 -5.26 12.52
C LYS A 55 20.62 -6.68 12.25
N ARG A 56 21.39 -6.87 11.19
CA ARG A 56 22.05 -8.14 10.85
C ARG A 56 23.44 -8.31 11.45
N LYS A 57 23.99 -7.30 12.14
CA LYS A 57 25.40 -7.26 12.59
C LYS A 57 26.38 -7.54 11.44
N LYS A 58 26.11 -6.95 10.28
CA LYS A 58 26.93 -7.04 9.05
C LYS A 58 27.43 -5.66 8.65
N SER A 59 28.39 -5.60 7.73
CA SER A 59 28.86 -4.33 7.18
C SER A 59 27.80 -3.74 6.24
N ALA A 60 27.51 -2.44 6.39
CA ALA A 60 26.60 -1.69 5.52
C ALA A 60 26.99 -1.85 4.04
N ARG A 61 28.29 -1.70 3.74
CA ARG A 61 28.84 -1.85 2.40
C ARG A 61 28.63 -3.25 1.81
N GLY A 62 28.65 -4.29 2.64
CA GLY A 62 28.35 -5.66 2.19
C GLY A 62 26.89 -5.82 1.77
N VAL A 63 25.97 -5.28 2.57
CA VAL A 63 24.52 -5.30 2.27
C VAL A 63 24.19 -4.46 1.04
N GLU A 64 24.79 -3.28 0.89
CA GLU A 64 24.60 -2.44 -0.30
C GLU A 64 25.04 -3.11 -1.59
N VAL A 65 26.24 -3.73 -1.59
CA VAL A 65 26.75 -4.44 -2.76
C VAL A 65 25.86 -5.64 -3.10
N ASP A 66 25.38 -6.36 -2.09
CA ASP A 66 24.45 -7.48 -2.26
C ASP A 66 23.13 -7.01 -2.90
N LEU A 67 22.53 -5.94 -2.37
CA LEU A 67 21.32 -5.32 -2.90
C LEU A 67 21.47 -4.88 -4.36
N CYS A 68 22.55 -4.17 -4.68
CA CYS A 68 22.84 -3.68 -6.03
C CYS A 68 23.01 -4.82 -7.06
N LYS A 69 23.59 -5.95 -6.65
CA LYS A 69 23.84 -7.11 -7.52
C LYS A 69 22.65 -8.05 -7.63
N THR A 70 21.74 -8.03 -6.66
CA THR A 70 20.63 -8.98 -6.57
C THR A 70 19.30 -8.26 -6.71
N LEU A 71 18.71 -7.82 -5.60
CA LEU A 71 17.36 -7.28 -5.51
C LEU A 71 17.12 -6.12 -6.46
N TYR A 72 18.07 -5.20 -6.61
CA TYR A 72 17.89 -4.06 -7.51
C TYR A 72 17.82 -4.49 -8.98
N GLN A 73 18.57 -5.50 -9.38
CA GLN A 73 18.49 -6.05 -10.73
C GLN A 73 17.15 -6.76 -10.94
N TYR A 74 16.72 -7.56 -9.98
CA TYR A 74 15.46 -8.30 -10.09
C TYR A 74 14.26 -7.37 -10.17
N VAL A 75 14.24 -6.31 -9.34
CA VAL A 75 13.15 -5.33 -9.38
C VAL A 75 13.16 -4.56 -10.70
N LYS A 76 14.32 -4.13 -11.21
CA LYS A 76 14.41 -3.44 -12.50
C LYS A 76 13.80 -4.27 -13.63
N THR A 77 14.19 -5.53 -13.74
CA THR A 77 13.67 -6.42 -14.78
C THR A 77 12.19 -6.72 -14.56
N LEU A 78 11.73 -6.77 -13.30
CA LEU A 78 10.31 -6.97 -12.99
C LEU A 78 9.43 -5.79 -13.43
N VAL A 79 9.90 -4.55 -13.28
CA VAL A 79 9.15 -3.34 -13.63
C VAL A 79 9.52 -2.76 -15.01
N ASP A 80 10.28 -3.51 -15.81
CA ASP A 80 10.77 -3.11 -17.14
C ASP A 80 11.53 -1.77 -17.14
N ARG A 81 12.40 -1.57 -16.12
CA ARG A 81 13.23 -0.37 -15.94
C ARG A 81 14.73 -0.69 -15.92
N ASP A 82 15.17 -1.65 -16.74
CA ASP A 82 16.59 -2.07 -16.77
C ASP A 82 17.56 -0.92 -17.08
N ASN A 83 17.11 0.05 -17.88
CA ASN A 83 17.87 1.25 -18.25
C ASN A 83 17.89 2.34 -17.16
N GLU A 84 17.04 2.28 -16.14
CA GLU A 84 16.97 3.31 -15.10
C GLU A 84 17.99 3.02 -13.99
N LYS A 85 18.75 4.03 -13.55
CA LYS A 85 19.73 3.87 -12.47
C LYS A 85 19.03 3.98 -11.12
N VAL A 86 19.27 3.01 -10.23
CA VAL A 86 18.83 3.10 -8.84
C VAL A 86 19.79 4.01 -8.08
N GLU A 87 19.45 5.30 -7.98
CA GLU A 87 20.26 6.27 -7.24
C GLU A 87 19.95 6.27 -5.75
N ASN A 88 18.70 5.96 -5.39
CA ASN A 88 18.23 5.86 -4.02
C ASN A 88 17.49 4.55 -3.82
N TRP A 89 17.75 3.86 -2.70
CA TRP A 89 17.06 2.62 -2.36
C TRP A 89 15.54 2.81 -2.24
N ARG A 90 15.08 4.04 -1.96
CA ARG A 90 13.65 4.38 -1.95
C ARG A 90 12.97 4.23 -3.31
N ASN A 91 13.72 4.38 -4.42
CA ASN A 91 13.17 4.20 -5.76
C ASN A 91 12.65 2.77 -5.94
N ILE A 92 13.29 1.77 -5.31
CA ILE A 92 12.83 0.38 -5.34
C ILE A 92 11.43 0.25 -4.75
N CYS A 93 11.18 0.88 -3.60
CA CYS A 93 9.88 0.86 -2.96
C CYS A 93 8.85 1.58 -3.83
N GLN A 94 9.20 2.75 -4.37
CA GLN A 94 8.31 3.50 -5.25
C GLN A 94 7.94 2.71 -6.52
N TRP A 95 8.90 2.05 -7.17
CA TRP A 95 8.63 1.26 -8.37
C TRP A 95 7.74 0.05 -8.09
N LEU A 96 7.91 -0.60 -6.94
CA LEU A 96 7.05 -1.70 -6.52
C LEU A 96 5.64 -1.20 -6.15
N GLU A 97 5.53 0.00 -5.58
CA GLU A 97 4.24 0.65 -5.33
C GLU A 97 3.51 0.98 -6.64
N ASP A 98 4.21 1.60 -7.60
CA ASP A 98 3.69 1.92 -8.94
C ASP A 98 3.25 0.65 -9.71
N ALA A 99 3.96 -0.47 -9.50
CA ALA A 99 3.60 -1.77 -10.07
C ALA A 99 2.44 -2.48 -9.34
N GLY A 100 1.88 -1.86 -8.29
CA GLY A 100 0.69 -2.35 -7.59
C GLY A 100 0.96 -3.49 -6.60
N TYR A 101 2.19 -3.60 -6.07
CA TYR A 101 2.54 -4.59 -5.04
C TYR A 101 2.24 -4.14 -3.61
N LYS A 102 2.08 -2.83 -3.40
CA LYS A 102 1.67 -2.30 -2.11
C LYS A 102 0.21 -2.67 -1.92
N THR A 103 -0.09 -3.41 -0.86
CA THR A 103 -1.49 -3.67 -0.51
C THR A 103 -2.04 -2.32 -0.11
N GLN A 104 -2.96 -1.79 -0.92
CA GLN A 104 -3.72 -0.62 -0.47
C GLN A 104 -4.24 -0.98 0.93
N PRO A 105 -3.99 -0.15 1.97
CA PRO A 105 -4.80 -0.25 3.17
C PRO A 105 -6.21 -0.19 2.63
N ALA A 106 -7.03 -1.21 2.93
CA ALA A 106 -8.37 -1.32 2.40
C ALA A 106 -9.02 0.06 2.54
N ALA A 107 -9.01 0.81 1.44
CA ALA A 107 -9.70 2.06 1.38
C ALA A 107 -11.12 1.56 1.50
N THR A 108 -11.74 1.82 2.65
CA THR A 108 -13.19 1.90 2.75
C THR A 108 -13.63 2.57 1.46
N GLN A 109 -14.18 1.77 0.56
CA GLN A 109 -14.71 2.24 -0.69
C GLN A 109 -15.82 3.22 -0.30
N SER A 110 -15.51 4.49 -0.39
CA SER A 110 -16.51 5.49 -0.76
C SER A 110 -16.11 6.02 -2.13
N GLN A 111 -15.87 5.10 -3.07
CA GLN A 111 -16.25 5.37 -4.45
C GLN A 111 -17.77 5.22 -4.52
N LEU A 112 -18.49 6.23 -4.02
CA LEU A 112 -19.86 6.45 -4.41
C LEU A 112 -19.78 6.94 -5.86
N SER A 113 -20.00 6.04 -6.81
CA SER A 113 -20.26 6.41 -8.19
C SER A 113 -21.49 7.33 -8.19
N ASN A 114 -21.24 8.59 -8.55
CA ASN A 114 -22.16 9.73 -8.58
C ASN A 114 -22.40 10.40 -7.22
N PRO A 115 -21.69 11.49 -6.88
CA PRO A 115 -22.18 12.40 -5.85
C PRO A 115 -23.44 13.08 -6.39
N ILE A 116 -24.61 12.66 -5.87
CA ILE A 116 -25.70 13.63 -5.69
C ILE A 116 -25.09 14.74 -4.82
N PRO A 117 -25.12 16.02 -5.21
CA PRO A 117 -24.69 17.09 -4.34
C PRO A 117 -25.71 17.21 -3.20
N VAL A 118 -25.57 16.36 -2.18
CA VAL A 118 -26.17 16.62 -0.88
C VAL A 118 -25.26 17.62 -0.20
N GLU A 119 -25.72 18.85 -0.06
CA GLU A 119 -25.04 19.87 0.71
C GLU A 119 -25.07 19.43 2.19
N ALA A 120 -24.10 18.59 2.57
CA ALA A 120 -23.97 18.09 3.92
C ALA A 120 -23.17 19.11 4.75
N LYS A 121 -23.87 19.88 5.57
CA LYS A 121 -23.23 20.80 6.51
C LYS A 121 -22.83 20.02 7.77
N VAL A 122 -21.52 19.82 7.94
CA VAL A 122 -20.97 19.14 9.13
C VAL A 122 -20.66 20.18 10.21
N HIS A 123 -21.20 19.98 11.42
CA HIS A 123 -20.86 20.81 12.58
C HIS A 123 -20.10 19.97 13.59
N ILE A 124 -18.84 20.33 13.83
CA ILE A 124 -18.04 19.72 14.89
C ILE A 124 -18.32 20.51 16.17
N SER A 125 -18.97 19.86 17.13
CA SER A 125 -19.42 20.53 18.36
C SER A 125 -18.35 20.54 19.44
N ASN A 126 -17.52 19.49 19.51
CA ASN A 126 -16.42 19.42 20.47
C ASN A 126 -15.32 18.47 19.97
N ILE A 127 -14.07 18.79 20.30
CA ILE A 127 -12.90 17.95 20.06
C ILE A 127 -12.12 17.93 21.38
N ASN A 128 -11.99 16.76 22.00
CA ASN A 128 -11.12 16.57 23.15
C ASN A 128 -9.94 15.66 22.78
N ILE A 129 -8.74 16.03 23.23
CA ILE A 129 -7.51 15.27 23.00
C ILE A 129 -6.83 15.10 24.35
N GLU A 130 -6.91 13.90 24.92
CA GLU A 130 -6.28 13.56 26.19
C GLU A 130 -5.33 12.38 26.01
N ASN A 131 -4.06 12.56 26.35
CA ASN A 131 -3.02 11.55 26.60
C ASN A 131 -3.19 10.18 25.89
N GLN A 132 -3.43 10.20 24.56
CA GLN A 132 -3.57 9.07 23.60
C GLN A 132 -4.99 8.72 23.11
N SER A 133 -6.03 9.46 23.50
CA SER A 133 -7.39 9.32 22.95
C SER A 133 -7.90 10.65 22.38
N ILE A 134 -8.55 10.56 21.22
CA ILE A 134 -9.30 11.67 20.62
C ILE A 134 -10.78 11.32 20.72
N GLU A 135 -11.54 12.18 21.38
CA GLU A 135 -13.00 12.09 21.46
C GLU A 135 -13.61 13.19 20.56
N LEU A 136 -14.47 12.77 19.63
CA LEU A 136 -15.10 13.64 18.63
C LEU A 136 -16.61 13.55 18.73
N GLN A 137 -17.27 14.69 18.94
CA GLN A 137 -18.73 14.78 18.89
C GLN A 137 -19.16 15.55 17.63
N ILE A 138 -19.87 14.88 16.72
CA ILE A 138 -20.24 15.39 15.39
C ILE A 138 -21.77 15.42 15.26
N GLY A 139 -22.31 16.57 14.87
CA GLY A 139 -23.70 16.71 14.41
C GLY A 139 -23.75 16.78 12.88
N ILE A 140 -24.64 15.99 12.26
CA ILE A 140 -24.85 15.98 10.81
C ILE A 140 -26.28 16.43 10.52
N LEU A 141 -26.42 17.48 9.72
CA LEU A 141 -27.70 17.90 9.14
C LEU A 141 -27.75 17.50 7.67
N LEU A 142 -28.74 16.67 7.30
CA LEU A 142 -28.93 16.20 5.93
C LEU A 142 -30.21 16.79 5.35
N GLN A 143 -30.10 17.43 4.18
CA GLN A 143 -31.24 17.82 3.36
C GLN A 143 -31.35 16.86 2.18
N LEU A 144 -32.42 16.07 2.17
CA LEU A 144 -32.67 15.07 1.14
C LEU A 144 -33.90 15.48 0.31
N PRO A 145 -33.82 15.52 -1.03
CA PRO A 145 -34.99 15.75 -1.85
C PRO A 145 -35.89 14.53 -1.81
N ILE A 146 -37.14 14.69 -1.38
CA ILE A 146 -38.13 13.61 -1.42
C ILE A 146 -38.73 13.60 -2.84
N PRO A 147 -38.64 12.48 -3.59
CA PRO A 147 -39.28 12.37 -4.89
C PRO A 147 -40.82 12.34 -4.71
N LEU A 148 -41.52 13.28 -5.35
CA LEU A 148 -42.98 13.23 -5.44
C LEU A 148 -43.41 12.06 -6.35
N PRO A 149 -44.42 11.26 -5.99
CA PRO A 149 -44.90 10.18 -6.84
C PRO A 149 -45.58 10.75 -8.10
N SER A 150 -44.95 10.54 -9.26
CA SER A 150 -45.51 10.84 -10.58
C SER A 150 -46.72 9.93 -10.85
N ASN A 151 -47.93 10.47 -10.78
CA ASN A 151 -49.16 9.76 -11.10
C ASN A 151 -49.30 9.59 -12.62
N SER A 152 -48.79 8.49 -13.19
CA SER A 152 -48.97 8.13 -14.60
C SER A 152 -50.24 7.31 -14.79
N SER A 153 -51.39 8.00 -14.77
CA SER A 153 -52.64 7.44 -15.28
C SER A 153 -52.70 7.65 -16.79
N ASN A 154 -52.32 6.63 -17.56
CA ASN A 154 -52.68 6.50 -18.97
C ASN A 154 -52.87 5.02 -19.32
N LYS A 155 -54.04 4.48 -18.97
CA LYS A 155 -54.62 3.35 -19.70
C LYS A 155 -55.47 3.91 -20.82
N LYS A 156 -55.15 3.56 -22.07
CA LYS A 156 -56.17 3.45 -23.12
C LYS A 156 -56.07 2.09 -23.80
N PRO A 157 -57.21 1.45 -24.10
CA PRO A 157 -57.30 0.02 -24.33
C PRO A 157 -57.01 -0.38 -25.78
N ALA A 158 -56.77 -1.67 -25.95
CA ALA A 158 -56.64 -2.36 -27.23
C ALA A 158 -57.84 -2.11 -28.16
N GLN A 159 -57.55 -1.96 -29.45
CA GLN A 159 -58.31 -2.53 -30.56
C GLN A 159 -57.42 -2.65 -31.79
#